data_AF-A0A1X7SMD0-F1
#
_entry.id   AF-A0A1X7SMD0-F1
#
_cell.length_a   1.000
_cell.length_b   1.000
_cell.length_c   1.000
_cell.angle_alpha   90.00
_cell.angle_beta   90.00
_cell.angle_gamma   90.00
#
_symmetry.space_group_name_H-M   'P 1'
#
loop_
_entity.id
_entity.type
_entity.pdbx_description
1 polymer ?
#
loop_
_entity_poly.entity_id
_entity_poly.type
_entity_poly.pdbx_seq_one_letter_code
_entity_poly.pdbx_strand_id
1 'polypeptide(L)'
;MIQLKLHETIRNNFECCESVGELLRRLITSPTSVSLCIGPDNKSLVWNIGQKFPVKSLEVSLNVTVTFTEFPSEEEEERDKTVDAKFCVEQNSHCELNFKISDFTLSGCQIDPRSITLFPSIKYKLTLGRELVSSGYRIWNSHGDALGIPFIRNEPVEEMIN
;
A
#
# COMPACT_ATOMS: atom_id res chain seq x y z
N MET A 1 8.59 -12.38 -7.61
CA MET A 1 8.26 -12.80 -6.24
C MET A 1 7.99 -11.54 -5.44
N ILE A 2 6.90 -11.50 -4.67
CA ILE A 2 6.62 -10.43 -3.71
C ILE A 2 6.71 -11.05 -2.31
N GLN A 3 7.42 -10.41 -1.38
CA GLN A 3 7.58 -10.88 -0.02
C GLN A 3 7.33 -9.71 0.93
N LEU A 4 6.41 -9.91 1.87
CA LEU A 4 6.01 -8.88 2.82
C LEU A 4 6.24 -9.42 4.23
N LYS A 5 6.88 -8.60 5.07
CA LYS A 5 7.11 -8.90 6.48
C LYS A 5 6.45 -7.83 7.34
N LEU A 6 5.57 -8.25 8.23
CA LEU A 6 4.93 -7.40 9.21
C LEU A 6 5.94 -7.08 10.32
N HIS A 7 6.08 -5.79 10.61
CA HIS A 7 6.90 -5.33 11.72
C HIS A 7 6.27 -5.72 13.07
N GLU A 8 7.10 -6.10 14.04
CA GLU A 8 6.64 -6.67 15.33
C GLU A 8 5.79 -5.71 16.17
N THR A 9 5.92 -4.39 15.95
CA THR A 9 5.13 -3.37 16.65
C THR A 9 3.72 -3.20 16.08
N ILE A 10 3.45 -3.72 14.88
CA ILE A 10 2.16 -3.57 14.22
C ILE A 10 1.24 -4.71 14.63
N ARG A 11 0.01 -4.36 14.98
CA ARG A 11 -1.00 -5.34 15.38
C ARG A 11 -1.37 -6.24 14.20
N ASN A 12 -1.13 -7.53 14.35
CA ASN A 12 -1.48 -8.55 13.35
C ASN A 12 -2.97 -8.94 13.42
N ASN A 13 -3.85 -7.99 13.08
CA ASN A 13 -5.31 -8.18 13.09
C ASN A 13 -5.99 -7.22 12.10
N PHE A 14 -5.77 -7.48 10.82
CA PHE A 14 -6.32 -6.69 9.74
C PHE A 14 -7.79 -7.07 9.48
N GLU A 15 -8.63 -6.08 9.19
CA GLU A 15 -9.97 -6.32 8.61
C GLU A 15 -9.81 -6.80 7.16
N CYS A 16 -8.95 -6.11 6.42
CA CYS A 16 -8.49 -6.45 5.09
C CYS A 16 -7.00 -6.09 4.95
N CYS A 17 -6.28 -6.88 4.16
CA CYS A 17 -4.93 -6.57 3.70
C CYS A 17 -4.78 -7.15 2.30
N GLU A 18 -4.54 -6.29 1.33
CA GLU A 18 -4.33 -6.65 -0.06
C GLU A 18 -3.18 -5.84 -0.65
N SER A 19 -2.49 -6.45 -1.60
CA SER A 19 -1.44 -5.81 -2.38
C SER A 19 -1.92 -5.69 -3.82
N VAL A 20 -1.87 -4.48 -4.35
CA VAL A 20 -2.20 -4.17 -5.75
C VAL A 20 -0.90 -3.82 -6.46
N GLY A 21 -0.49 -4.66 -7.39
CA GLY A 21 0.62 -4.38 -8.30
C GLY A 21 0.08 -3.91 -9.64
N GLU A 22 0.49 -2.74 -10.09
CA GLU A 22 0.18 -2.27 -11.43
C GLU A 22 1.08 -2.98 -12.46
N LEU A 23 0.46 -3.46 -13.52
CA LEU A 23 1.10 -4.10 -14.65
C LEU A 23 1.07 -3.11 -15.82
N LEU A 24 2.24 -2.85 -16.40
CA LEU A 24 2.34 -2.06 -17.62
C LEU A 24 1.58 -2.66 -18.81
N ARG A 25 1.26 -3.97 -18.75
CA ARG A 25 0.68 -4.73 -19.86
C ARG A 25 -0.54 -5.49 -19.41
N ARG A 26 -1.49 -5.65 -20.34
CA ARG A 26 -2.72 -6.39 -20.11
C ARG A 26 -2.42 -7.87 -19.87
N LEU A 27 -3.02 -8.44 -18.83
CA LEU A 27 -2.94 -9.85 -18.53
C LEU A 27 -4.04 -10.64 -19.27
N ILE A 28 -3.69 -11.78 -19.85
CA ILE A 28 -4.66 -12.66 -20.57
C ILE A 28 -4.84 -14.01 -19.87
N THR A 29 -3.85 -14.45 -19.10
CA THR A 29 -3.94 -15.71 -18.34
C THR A 29 -4.35 -15.43 -16.91
N SER A 30 -5.36 -16.16 -16.43
CA SER A 30 -5.79 -16.09 -15.03
C SER A 30 -4.67 -16.56 -14.09
N PRO A 31 -4.53 -15.91 -12.92
CA PRO A 31 -3.60 -16.35 -11.90
C PRO A 31 -3.93 -17.77 -11.43
N THR A 32 -2.90 -18.57 -11.18
CA THR A 32 -3.04 -19.96 -10.71
C THR A 32 -3.37 -20.07 -9.21
N SER A 33 -3.38 -18.94 -8.49
CA SER A 33 -3.59 -18.90 -7.03
C SER A 33 -4.97 -18.35 -6.68
N VAL A 34 -5.64 -18.98 -5.72
CA VAL A 34 -6.99 -18.61 -5.23
C VAL A 34 -7.01 -17.24 -4.55
N SER A 35 -5.89 -16.81 -3.97
CA SER A 35 -5.76 -15.53 -3.27
C SER A 35 -5.40 -14.37 -4.21
N LEU A 36 -5.40 -14.60 -5.53
CA LEU A 36 -4.93 -13.65 -6.53
C LEU A 36 -6.02 -13.45 -7.57
N CYS A 37 -6.34 -12.18 -7.86
CA CYS A 37 -7.26 -11.82 -8.92
C CYS A 37 -6.67 -10.73 -9.81
N ILE A 38 -7.20 -10.66 -11.03
CA ILE A 38 -6.88 -9.58 -11.96
C ILE A 38 -7.86 -8.45 -11.67
N GLY A 39 -7.34 -7.22 -11.59
CA GLY A 39 -8.16 -6.03 -11.46
C GLY A 39 -9.10 -5.83 -12.65
N PRO A 40 -10.15 -5.00 -12.51
CA PRO A 40 -11.15 -4.77 -13.55
C PRO A 40 -10.58 -4.12 -14.82
N ASP A 41 -9.42 -3.48 -14.71
CA ASP A 41 -8.66 -2.88 -15.79
C ASP A 41 -7.85 -3.90 -16.63
N ASN A 42 -7.79 -5.17 -16.19
CA ASN A 42 -6.87 -6.20 -16.70
C ASN A 42 -5.39 -5.79 -16.69
N LYS A 43 -5.06 -4.74 -15.94
CA LYS A 43 -3.72 -4.16 -15.79
C LYS A 43 -3.28 -4.13 -14.34
N SER A 44 -4.12 -4.55 -13.40
CA SER A 44 -3.75 -4.66 -12.00
C SER A 44 -3.74 -6.12 -11.54
N LEU A 45 -2.77 -6.47 -10.71
CA LEU A 45 -2.69 -7.76 -10.04
C LEU A 45 -3.00 -7.57 -8.55
N VAL A 46 -4.10 -8.14 -8.07
CA VAL A 46 -4.57 -7.96 -6.71
C VAL A 46 -4.33 -9.24 -5.92
N TRP A 47 -3.41 -9.18 -4.97
CA TRP A 47 -3.13 -10.25 -4.03
C TRP A 47 -3.83 -10.00 -2.70
N ASN A 48 -4.80 -10.85 -2.36
CA ASN A 48 -5.43 -10.85 -1.06
C ASN A 48 -4.55 -11.59 -0.05
N ILE A 49 -3.97 -10.85 0.90
CA ILE A 49 -3.12 -11.38 1.97
C ILE A 49 -3.98 -11.92 3.11
N GLY A 50 -5.19 -11.37 3.28
CA GLY A 50 -6.17 -11.76 4.27
C GLY A 50 -6.07 -10.92 5.55
N GLN A 51 -6.48 -11.52 6.67
CA GLN A 51 -6.64 -10.79 7.94
C GLN A 51 -5.42 -10.85 8.85
N LYS A 52 -4.52 -11.82 8.66
CA LYS A 52 -3.38 -12.03 9.55
C LYS A 52 -2.19 -12.64 8.80
N PHE A 53 -1.01 -12.20 9.18
CA PHE A 53 0.26 -12.84 8.84
C PHE A 53 0.47 -14.07 9.74
N PRO A 54 1.22 -15.09 9.30
CA PRO A 54 1.55 -16.24 10.14
C PRO A 54 2.31 -15.79 11.39
N VAL A 55 1.84 -16.17 12.58
CA VAL A 55 2.35 -15.65 13.87
C VAL A 55 3.85 -15.91 14.10
N LYS A 56 4.39 -17.00 13.56
CA LYS A 56 5.80 -17.37 13.76
C LYS A 56 6.77 -16.58 12.89
N SER A 57 6.41 -16.31 11.64
CA SER A 57 7.30 -15.63 10.68
C SER A 57 6.98 -14.16 10.54
N LEU A 58 5.72 -13.78 10.81
CA LEU A 58 5.15 -12.48 10.45
C LEU A 58 5.36 -12.15 8.96
N GLU A 59 5.40 -13.18 8.12
CA GLU A 59 5.84 -13.05 6.74
C GLU A 59 4.96 -13.84 5.79
N VAL A 60 4.68 -13.24 4.63
CA VAL A 60 3.93 -13.83 3.52
C VAL A 60 4.68 -13.60 2.22
N SER A 61 4.59 -14.56 1.31
CA SER A 61 5.23 -14.47 -0.01
C SER A 61 4.29 -14.91 -1.11
N LEU A 62 4.31 -14.20 -2.23
CA LEU A 62 3.63 -14.54 -3.46
C LEU A 62 4.66 -14.90 -4.55
N ASN A 63 4.61 -16.14 -4.99
CA ASN A 63 5.38 -16.66 -6.11
C ASN A 63 4.45 -16.92 -7.28
N VAL A 64 4.47 -16.02 -8.26
CA VAL A 64 3.60 -16.07 -9.43
C VAL A 64 4.42 -15.74 -10.67
N THR A 65 4.18 -16.49 -11.74
CA THR A 65 4.65 -16.18 -13.07
C THR A 65 3.48 -15.62 -13.86
N VAL A 66 3.62 -14.38 -14.32
CA VAL A 66 2.63 -13.68 -15.13
C VAL A 66 3.10 -13.72 -16.58
N THR A 67 2.23 -14.12 -17.51
CA THR A 67 2.55 -14.14 -18.94
C THR A 67 1.78 -13.03 -19.64
N PHE A 68 2.50 -12.14 -20.31
CA PHE A 68 1.93 -11.08 -21.13
C PHE A 68 1.92 -11.52 -22.60
N THR A 69 0.93 -11.09 -23.37
CA THR A 69 1.01 -11.19 -24.83
C THR A 69 1.71 -9.97 -25.42
N GLU A 70 1.80 -9.93 -26.75
CA GLU A 70 2.50 -8.98 -27.61
C GLU A 70 2.60 -7.53 -27.10
N PHE A 71 3.67 -6.88 -27.54
CA PHE A 71 3.92 -5.47 -27.29
C PHE A 71 2.68 -4.64 -27.68
N PRO A 72 2.25 -3.70 -26.83
CA PRO A 72 1.19 -2.77 -27.20
C PRO A 72 1.53 -2.09 -28.53
N SER A 73 0.53 -1.83 -29.36
CA SER A 73 0.74 -0.99 -30.54
C SER A 73 1.20 0.41 -30.08
N GLU A 74 1.94 1.13 -30.93
CA GLU A 74 2.40 2.51 -30.63
C GLU A 74 1.23 3.41 -30.17
N GLU A 75 0.02 3.17 -30.68
CA GLU A 75 -1.23 3.85 -30.31
C GLU A 75 -1.75 3.51 -28.90
N GLU A 76 -1.41 2.34 -28.34
CA GLU A 76 -1.73 1.95 -26.96
C GLU A 76 -0.74 2.54 -25.96
N GLU A 77 0.55 2.61 -26.30
CA GLU A 77 1.56 3.32 -25.50
C GLU A 77 1.28 4.83 -25.45
N GLU A 78 0.79 5.41 -26.54
CA GLU A 78 0.43 6.83 -26.57
C GLU A 78 -0.80 7.19 -25.74
N ARG A 79 -1.68 6.24 -25.45
CA ARG A 79 -2.88 6.45 -24.63
C ARG A 79 -2.60 6.33 -23.14
N ASP A 80 -1.55 5.61 -22.74
CA ASP A 80 -1.16 5.42 -21.34
C ASP A 80 -0.02 6.38 -20.95
N LYS A 81 -0.24 7.68 -21.13
CA LYS A 81 0.72 8.76 -20.84
C LYS A 81 0.75 9.16 -19.35
N THR A 82 0.40 8.27 -18.43
CA THR A 82 0.57 8.56 -17.00
C THR A 82 2.06 8.65 -16.68
N VAL A 83 2.42 9.54 -15.75
CA VAL A 83 3.82 9.68 -15.30
C VAL A 83 4.30 8.36 -14.70
N ASP A 84 3.40 7.64 -14.02
CA ASP A 84 3.67 6.35 -13.40
C ASP A 84 3.94 5.25 -14.42
N ALA A 85 3.20 5.17 -15.53
CA ALA A 85 3.45 4.19 -16.59
C ALA A 85 4.82 4.39 -17.28
N LYS A 86 5.25 5.65 -17.44
CA LYS A 86 6.59 5.96 -18.01
C LYS A 86 7.73 5.61 -17.05
N PHE A 87 7.47 5.69 -15.74
CA PHE A 87 8.48 5.42 -14.72
C PHE A 87 8.56 3.92 -14.37
N CYS A 88 7.43 3.21 -14.38
CA CYS A 88 7.34 1.82 -13.93
C CYS A 88 7.83 0.80 -14.97
N VAL A 89 8.93 1.12 -15.66
CA VAL A 89 9.59 0.26 -16.66
C VAL A 89 10.74 -0.54 -16.04
N GLU A 90 11.06 -1.68 -16.66
CA GLU A 90 12.15 -2.57 -16.25
C GLU A 90 12.02 -3.03 -14.78
N GLN A 91 12.96 -2.63 -13.92
CA GLN A 91 12.98 -2.97 -12.50
C GLN A 91 12.21 -1.98 -11.64
N ASN A 92 11.87 -0.80 -12.18
CA ASN A 92 11.05 0.18 -11.49
C ASN A 92 9.61 -0.32 -11.50
N SER A 93 9.19 -0.83 -10.36
CA SER A 93 7.82 -1.25 -10.13
C SER A 93 7.51 -1.03 -8.66
N HIS A 94 6.24 -0.90 -8.36
CA HIS A 94 5.78 -0.77 -6.99
C HIS A 94 4.50 -1.59 -6.82
N CYS A 95 4.15 -1.86 -5.57
CA CYS A 95 2.82 -2.28 -5.22
C CYS A 95 2.24 -1.32 -4.19
N GLU A 96 0.94 -1.09 -4.28
CA GLU A 96 0.19 -0.39 -3.25
C GLU A 96 -0.40 -1.41 -2.27
N LEU A 97 -0.26 -1.16 -0.98
CA LEU A 97 -0.93 -1.95 0.05
C LEU A 97 -2.18 -1.23 0.51
N ASN A 98 -3.32 -1.90 0.35
CA ASN A 98 -4.57 -1.50 0.98
C ASN A 98 -4.77 -2.34 2.23
N PHE A 99 -4.84 -1.70 3.38
CA PHE A 99 -5.09 -2.39 4.64
C PHE A 99 -5.89 -1.55 5.62
N LYS A 100 -6.61 -2.25 6.50
CA LYS A 100 -7.35 -1.64 7.59
C LYS A 100 -7.18 -2.43 8.88
N ILE A 101 -6.97 -1.73 10.00
CA ILE A 101 -6.86 -2.29 11.34
C ILE A 101 -7.82 -1.53 12.26
N SER A 102 -8.80 -2.23 12.83
CA SER A 102 -9.69 -1.67 13.86
C SER A 102 -9.01 -1.57 15.22
N ASP A 103 -9.49 -0.65 16.04
CA ASP A 103 -9.06 -0.42 17.42
C ASP A 103 -7.54 -0.25 17.54
N PHE A 104 -6.93 0.40 16.55
CA PHE A 104 -5.49 0.64 16.48
C PHE A 104 -5.21 2.08 16.05
N THR A 105 -4.09 2.63 16.53
CA THR A 105 -3.57 3.93 16.13
C THR A 105 -2.07 3.83 15.96
N LEU A 106 -1.56 4.36 14.85
CA LEU A 106 -0.11 4.40 14.58
C LEU A 106 0.58 5.53 15.34
N SER A 107 -0.09 6.68 15.50
CA SER A 107 0.48 7.85 16.17
C SER A 107 0.48 7.77 17.69
N GLY A 108 -0.26 6.81 18.25
CA GLY A 108 -0.50 6.73 19.70
C GLY A 108 -1.46 7.80 20.22
N CYS A 109 -2.07 8.63 19.35
CA CYS A 109 -3.00 9.69 19.76
C CYS A 109 -4.16 9.11 20.58
N GLN A 110 -4.47 9.75 21.72
CA GLN A 110 -5.59 9.39 22.59
C GLN A 110 -6.47 10.61 22.82
N ILE A 111 -7.78 10.39 22.84
CA ILE A 111 -8.76 11.38 23.31
C ILE A 111 -8.96 11.15 24.79
N ASP A 112 -8.80 12.18 25.63
CA ASP A 112 -9.16 12.13 27.04
C ASP A 112 -10.68 12.36 27.19
N PRO A 113 -11.46 11.35 27.63
CA PRO A 113 -12.90 11.53 27.84
C PRO A 113 -13.23 12.64 28.85
N ARG A 114 -12.33 12.90 29.80
CA ARG A 114 -12.56 13.87 30.88
C ARG A 114 -12.48 15.31 30.41
N SER A 115 -11.82 15.56 29.27
CA SER A 115 -11.74 16.90 28.69
C SER A 115 -13.03 17.31 27.95
N ILE A 116 -13.98 16.39 27.77
CA ILE A 116 -15.23 16.66 27.06
C ILE A 116 -16.25 17.26 28.03
N THR A 117 -16.62 18.52 27.79
CA THR A 117 -17.64 19.25 28.54
C THR A 117 -18.83 19.59 27.65
N LEU A 118 -20.04 19.56 28.22
CA LEU A 118 -21.29 19.85 27.52
C LEU A 118 -22.04 20.98 28.26
N PHE A 119 -22.71 21.85 27.49
CA PHE A 119 -23.62 22.86 28.05
C PHE A 119 -25.03 22.74 27.44
N PRO A 120 -26.09 22.63 28.25
CA PRO A 120 -26.05 22.51 29.72
C PRO A 120 -25.41 21.19 30.15
N SER A 121 -24.93 21.13 31.40
CA SER A 121 -24.29 19.92 31.94
C SER A 121 -25.30 18.76 31.99
N ILE A 122 -25.09 17.76 31.14
CA ILE A 122 -25.94 16.57 31.03
C ILE A 122 -25.08 15.30 31.08
N LYS A 123 -25.68 14.21 31.55
CA LYS A 123 -25.05 12.88 31.47
C LYS A 123 -25.04 12.41 30.03
N TYR A 124 -23.93 11.85 29.58
CA TYR A 124 -23.77 11.31 28.24
C TYR A 124 -23.05 9.95 28.28
N LYS A 125 -23.24 9.16 27.22
CA LYS A 125 -22.49 7.93 26.96
C LYS A 125 -21.50 8.22 25.84
N LEU A 126 -20.21 8.12 26.14
CA LEU A 126 -19.15 8.29 25.14
C LEU A 126 -18.76 6.93 24.53
N THR A 127 -18.67 6.90 23.20
CA THR A 127 -18.10 5.78 22.44
C THR A 127 -16.95 6.33 21.59
N LEU A 128 -15.76 5.76 21.71
CA LEU A 128 -14.59 6.15 20.91
C LEU A 128 -14.21 4.98 20.00
N GLY A 129 -14.13 5.25 18.70
CA GLY A 129 -13.60 4.32 17.70
C GLY A 129 -12.19 4.73 17.29
N ARG A 130 -11.36 3.75 16.94
CA ARG A 130 -10.03 3.99 16.35
C ARG A 130 -9.87 3.05 15.17
N GLU A 131 -9.29 3.57 14.10
CA GLU A 131 -8.95 2.77 12.94
C GLU A 131 -7.68 3.30 12.30
N LEU A 132 -6.88 2.37 11.78
CA LEU A 132 -5.77 2.67 10.90
C LEU A 132 -6.12 2.17 9.51
N VAL A 133 -6.10 3.07 8.53
CA VAL A 133 -6.36 2.77 7.12
C VAL A 133 -5.15 3.24 6.31
N SER A 134 -4.69 2.42 5.37
CA SER A 134 -3.70 2.82 4.39
C SER A 134 -4.21 3.96 3.50
N SER A 135 -3.33 4.87 3.11
CA SER A 135 -3.64 5.91 2.13
C SER A 135 -2.41 6.12 1.24
N GLY A 136 -2.45 5.64 -0.01
CA GLY A 136 -1.34 5.71 -0.94
C GLY A 136 -0.07 4.99 -0.45
N TYR A 137 -0.22 3.87 0.28
CA TYR A 137 0.92 3.16 0.86
C TYR A 137 1.62 2.32 -0.21
N ARG A 138 2.68 2.87 -0.83
CA ARG A 138 3.40 2.21 -1.92
C ARG A 138 4.74 1.65 -1.45
N ILE A 139 5.01 0.41 -1.83
CA ILE A 139 6.30 -0.26 -1.64
C ILE A 139 6.97 -0.40 -3.01
N TRP A 140 8.14 0.22 -3.14
CA TRP A 140 8.96 0.12 -4.36
C TRP A 140 9.77 -1.17 -4.37
N ASN A 141 9.99 -1.70 -5.57
CA ASN A 141 10.90 -2.81 -5.79
C ASN A 141 12.30 -2.45 -5.28
N SER A 142 12.82 -3.23 -4.33
CA SER A 142 14.13 -2.99 -3.72
C SER A 142 15.31 -3.16 -4.68
N HIS A 143 15.08 -3.75 -5.85
CA HIS A 143 16.08 -3.87 -6.91
C HIS A 143 15.94 -2.80 -7.99
N GLY A 144 14.88 -1.98 -7.96
CA GLY A 144 14.69 -0.91 -8.93
C GLY A 144 15.55 0.33 -8.62
N ASP A 145 15.77 1.13 -9.65
CA ASP A 145 16.48 2.42 -9.56
C ASP A 145 15.61 3.55 -8.93
N ALA A 146 14.42 3.20 -8.43
CA ALA A 146 13.43 4.12 -7.89
C ALA A 146 13.86 4.89 -6.62
N LEU A 147 15.07 4.68 -6.12
CA LEU A 147 15.71 5.49 -5.08
C LEU A 147 16.26 6.83 -5.61
N GLY A 148 16.13 7.12 -6.91
CA GLY A 148 16.56 8.37 -7.55
C GLY A 148 15.66 9.59 -7.32
N ILE A 149 14.49 9.43 -6.70
CA ILE A 149 13.66 10.56 -6.25
C ILE A 149 14.05 10.91 -4.81
N PRO A 150 14.52 12.14 -4.54
CA PRO A 150 14.88 12.55 -3.20
C PRO A 150 13.60 12.62 -2.37
N PHE A 151 13.33 11.56 -1.60
CA PHE A 151 12.55 11.66 -0.39
C PHE A 151 13.22 12.75 0.46
N ILE A 152 12.59 13.93 0.52
CA ILE A 152 12.80 15.04 1.46
C ILE A 152 14.03 14.79 2.34
N ARG A 153 15.24 15.06 1.82
CA ARG A 153 16.30 15.49 2.72
C ARG A 153 15.79 16.81 3.25
N ASN A 154 15.61 16.91 4.57
CA ASN A 154 15.53 18.19 5.25
C ASN A 154 16.48 19.15 4.54
N GLU A 155 15.95 20.23 3.97
CA GLU A 155 16.81 21.26 3.41
C GLU A 155 17.80 21.67 4.51
N PRO A 156 19.11 21.72 4.23
CA PRO A 156 19.99 22.43 5.13
C PRO A 156 19.53 23.89 5.06
N VAL A 157 19.08 24.43 6.18
CA VAL A 157 18.98 25.88 6.36
C VAL A 157 20.39 26.40 6.09
N GLU A 158 20.63 26.94 4.90
CA GLU A 158 21.85 27.67 4.63
C GLU A 158 21.87 28.85 5.61
N GLU A 159 22.87 28.82 6.49
CA GLU A 159 23.18 29.92 7.39
C GLU A 159 23.37 31.19 6.54
N MET A 160 22.47 32.15 6.74
CA MET A 160 22.72 33.53 6.34
C MET A 160 23.91 34.07 7.15
N ILE A 161 25.12 33.96 6.59
CA ILE A 161 26.29 34.74 7.02
C ILE A 161 27.00 35.27 5.77
N ASN A 162 26.51 36.41 5.27
CA ASN A 162 27.21 37.70 5.11
C ASN A 162 26.45 38.61 4.16
#